data_AF-A0A8E7EIR9-F1
#
_entry.id   AF-A0A8E7EIR9-F1
#
_cell.length_a   1.000
_cell.length_b   1.000
_cell.length_c   1.000
_cell.angle_alpha   90.00
_cell.angle_beta   90.00
_cell.angle_gamma   90.00
#
_symmetry.space_group_name_H-M   'P 1'
#
loop_
_entity.id
_entity.type
_entity.pdbx_description
1 polymer ?
#
loop_
_entity_poly.entity_id
_entity_poly.type
_entity_poly.pdbx_seq_one_letter_code
_entity_poly.pdbx_strand_id
1 'polypeptide(L)' 'MEPVREGKEFLDGKYSPDGYNVGINDGVPAGQMVMHLHTHVILRYSGDMADPKGGVRRVVPGKRKY' A
#
# COMPACT_ATOMS: atom_id res chain seq x y z
N MET A 1 -2.29 16.23 2.02
CA MET A 1 -2.13 14.88 1.46
C MET A 1 -2.76 14.82 0.05
N GLU A 2 -2.57 15.85 -0.78
CA GLU A 2 -3.23 15.91 -2.10
C GLU A 2 -2.82 14.78 -3.06
N PRO A 3 -1.52 14.41 -3.19
CA PRO A 3 -1.12 13.38 -4.15
C PRO A 3 -1.71 11.99 -3.86
N VAL A 4 -1.94 11.66 -2.58
CA VAL A 4 -2.56 10.40 -2.19
C VAL A 4 -4.05 10.39 -2.54
N ARG A 5 -4.73 11.53 -2.38
CA ARG A 5 -6.14 11.69 -2.75
C ARG A 5 -6.32 11.52 -4.25
N GLU A 6 -5.54 12.23 -5.05
CA GLU A 6 -5.57 12.13 -6.53
C GLU A 6 -5.27 10.71 -7.01
N GLY A 7 -4.27 10.05 -6.42
CA GLY A 7 -3.97 8.65 -6.72
C GLY A 7 -5.12 7.70 -6.42
N LYS A 8 -5.85 7.91 -5.31
CA LYS A 8 -7.04 7.12 -4.99
C LYS A 8 -8.17 7.38 -5.97
N GLU A 9 -8.47 8.64 -6.31
CA GLU A 9 -9.53 9.00 -7.26
C GLU A 9 -9.30 8.35 -8.63
N PHE A 10 -8.04 8.36 -9.11
CA PHE A 10 -7.66 7.66 -10.34
C PHE A 10 -7.90 6.15 -10.25
N LEU A 11 -7.59 5.52 -9.12
CA LEU A 11 -7.76 4.08 -8.91
C LEU A 11 -9.23 3.69 -8.70
N ASP A 12 -10.01 4.52 -8.01
CA ASP A 12 -11.44 4.31 -7.76
C ASP A 12 -12.21 4.22 -9.09
N GLY A 13 -11.90 5.13 -10.03
CA GLY A 13 -12.51 5.15 -11.37
C GLY A 13 -12.16 3.95 -12.26
N LYS A 14 -11.10 3.21 -11.94
CA LYS A 14 -10.59 2.10 -12.79
C LYS A 14 -10.81 0.72 -12.20
N TYR A 15 -10.79 0.60 -10.87
CA TYR A 15 -10.66 -0.69 -10.19
C TYR A 15 -11.66 -0.91 -9.05
N SER A 16 -12.41 0.12 -8.66
CA SER A 16 -13.43 0.08 -7.60
C SER A 16 -13.04 -0.77 -6.37
N PRO A 17 -11.91 -0.47 -5.70
CA PRO A 17 -11.47 -1.24 -4.54
C PRO A 17 -12.32 -0.95 -3.30
N ASP A 18 -12.39 -1.92 -2.39
CA ASP A 18 -13.10 -1.79 -1.12
C ASP A 18 -12.30 -0.98 -0.08
N GLY A 19 -10.99 -0.82 -0.31
CA GLY A 19 -10.13 -0.04 0.56
C GLY A 19 -8.70 0.08 0.05
N TYR A 20 -7.84 0.70 0.86
CA TYR A 20 -6.44 0.94 0.51
C TYR A 20 -5.51 0.74 1.70
N ASN A 21 -4.34 0.18 1.43
CA ASN A 21 -3.17 0.33 2.27
C ASN A 21 -2.32 1.49 1.73
N VAL A 22 -2.02 2.47 2.58
CA VAL A 22 -1.17 3.63 2.24
C VAL A 22 0.05 3.63 3.16
N GLY A 23 1.26 3.78 2.60
CA GLY A 23 2.48 3.75 3.40
C GLY A 23 3.69 4.40 2.73
N ILE A 24 4.66 4.78 3.55
CA ILE A 24 5.93 5.40 3.16
C ILE A 24 7.05 4.66 3.90
N ASN A 25 8.16 4.42 3.21
CA ASN A 25 9.42 3.99 3.83
C ASN A 25 10.42 5.15 3.73
N ASP A 26 11.04 5.51 4.84
CA ASP A 26 12.05 6.57 4.92
C ASP A 26 13.37 6.00 5.47
N GLY A 27 14.38 5.95 4.61
CA GLY A 27 15.68 5.35 4.89
C GLY A 27 15.77 3.84 4.60
N VAL A 28 17.00 3.40 4.34
CA VAL A 28 17.33 1.98 4.08
C VAL A 28 16.85 1.04 5.19
N PRO A 29 17.00 1.36 6.50
CA PRO A 29 16.50 0.48 7.58
C PRO A 29 14.97 0.31 7.57
N ALA A 30 14.23 1.28 7.05
CA ALA A 30 12.78 1.17 6.87
C ALA A 30 12.39 0.39 5.60
N GLY A 31 13.36 -0.07 4.80
CA GLY A 31 13.13 -0.76 3.54
C GLY A 31 12.89 0.17 2.35
N GLN A 32 13.34 1.43 2.41
CA GLN A 32 13.33 2.31 1.24
C GLN A 32 14.39 1.83 0.23
N MET A 33 13.96 1.50 -0.99
CA MET A 33 14.87 1.11 -2.08
C MET A 33 15.10 2.25 -3.07
N VAL A 34 14.08 3.05 -3.34
CA VAL A 34 14.18 4.25 -4.19
C VAL A 34 14.34 5.46 -3.29
N MET A 35 15.51 6.09 -3.33
CA MET A 35 15.90 7.22 -2.46
C MET A 35 15.29 8.55 -2.92
N HIS A 36 14.00 8.53 -3.19
CA HIS A 36 13.15 9.67 -3.45
C HIS A 36 11.88 9.52 -2.61
N LEU A 37 11.32 10.62 -2.10
CA LEU A 37 10.06 10.54 -1.37
C LEU A 37 8.96 9.97 -2.29
N HIS A 38 8.38 8.85 -1.88
CA HIS A 38 7.25 8.24 -2.57
C HIS A 38 6.32 7.58 -1.54
N THR A 39 5.05 7.48 -1.91
CA THR A 39 4.02 6.79 -1.12
C THR A 39 3.50 5.62 -1.94
N HIS A 40 3.33 4.47 -1.29
CA HIS A 40 2.61 3.34 -1.86
C HIS A 40 1.11 3.53 -1.61
N VAL A 41 0.30 3.43 -2.66
CA VAL A 41 -1.15 3.31 -2.60
C VAL A 41 -1.52 1.95 -3.16
N ILE A 42 -1.98 1.05 -2.29
CA ILE A 42 -2.17 -0.37 -2.63
C ILE A 42 -3.66 -0.69 -2.45
N LEU A 43 -4.31 -1.09 -3.54
CA LEU A 43 -5.71 -1.47 -3.58
C LEU A 43 -5.96 -2.70 -2.69
N ARG A 44 -7.07 -2.71 -1.98
CA ARG A 44 -7.54 -3.84 -1.16
C ARG A 44 -8.99 -4.19 -1.50
N TYR A 45 -9.29 -5.48 -1.42
CA TYR A 45 -10.61 -6.02 -1.65
C TYR A 45 -11.04 -6.90 -0.48
N SER A 46 -12.34 -6.94 -0.20
CA SER A 46 -12.92 -7.80 0.81
C SER A 46 -12.59 -9.26 0.48
N GLY A 47 -11.93 -9.96 1.41
CA GLY A 47 -11.51 -11.35 1.21
C GLY A 47 -10.18 -11.55 0.49
N ASP A 48 -9.47 -10.49 0.08
CA ASP A 48 -8.12 -10.60 -0.53
C ASP A 48 -7.04 -11.11 0.45
N MET A 49 -7.37 -11.14 1.74
CA MET A 49 -6.48 -11.55 2.82
C MET A 49 -7.26 -12.12 3.99
N ALA A 50 -6.88 -13.32 4.41
CA ALA A 50 -7.51 -14.02 5.53
C ALA A 50 -7.39 -13.27 6.87
N ASP A 51 -6.26 -12.60 7.12
CA ASP A 51 -6.04 -11.74 8.29
C ASP A 51 -5.52 -10.36 7.86
N PRO A 52 -6.39 -9.34 7.75
CA PRO A 52 -6.01 -8.01 7.25
C PRO A 52 -5.20 -7.20 8.27
N LYS A 53 -5.10 -7.63 9.54
CA LYS A 53 -4.37 -6.90 10.58
C LYS A 53 -2.89 -6.78 10.19
N GLY A 54 -2.28 -5.60 10.30
CA GLY A 54 -0.85 -5.38 9.97
C GLY A 54 -0.59 -4.67 8.64
N GLY A 55 -1.63 -4.27 7.91
CA GLY A 55 -1.56 -3.23 6.87
C GLY A 55 -0.56 -3.51 5.76
N VAL A 56 0.23 -2.51 5.39
CA VAL A 56 1.21 -2.54 4.27
C VAL A 56 2.18 -3.72 4.39
N ARG A 57 2.58 -4.11 5.61
CA ARG A 57 3.55 -5.19 5.86
C ARG A 57 3.02 -6.59 5.51
N ARG A 58 1.71 -6.76 5.33
CA ARG A 58 1.11 -8.06 5.00
C ARG A 58 0.63 -8.19 3.57
N VAL A 59 0.69 -7.13 2.76
CA VAL A 59 0.05 -7.05 1.43
C VAL A 59 0.35 -8.26 0.54
N VAL A 60 1.60 -8.75 0.53
CA VAL A 60 1.98 -9.91 -0.29
C VAL A 60 2.16 -11.13 0.60
N PRO A 61 1.29 -12.15 0.49
CA PRO A 61 1.44 -13.42 1.22
C PRO A 61 2.79 -14.09 0.90
N GLY A 62 3.43 -14.67 1.93
CA GLY A 62 4.66 -15.45 1.76
C GLY A 62 5.94 -14.66 1.44
N LYS A 63 5.88 -13.35 1.19
CA LYS A 63 7.06 -12.51 0.89
C LYS A 63 7.65 -11.77 2.08
N ARG A 64 7.28 -12.16 3.31
CA ARG A 64 7.99 -11.65 4.49
C ARG A 64 9.28 -12.45 4.66
N LYS A 65 10.41 -11.76 4.55
CA LYS A 65 11.66 -12.24 5.11
C LYS A 65 11.75 -11.61 6.50
N TYR A 66 11.60 -12.43 7.53
CA TYR A 66 12.03 -12.09 8.88
C TYR A 66 13.47 -12.55 9.03
#